data_AF-A0AA39PMP4-F1
#
_entry.id   AF-A0AA39PMP4-F1
#
_cell.length_a   1.000
_cell.length_b   1.000
_cell.length_c   1.000
_cell.angle_alpha   90.00
_cell.angle_beta   90.00
_cell.angle_gamma   90.00
#
_symmetry.space_group_name_H-M   'P 1'
#
loop_
_entity.id
_entity.type
_entity.pdbx_description
1 polymer ?
#
loop_
_entity_poly.entity_id
_entity_poly.type
_entity_poly.pdbx_seq_one_letter_code
_entity_poly.pdbx_strand_id
1 'polypeptide(L)'
;NHGIAEDTITAAIDAGKKFFALPASSKMDLDIHRSSNYKGYTALLGENTDPKGHGDLHEGFDLGWEEQDLEETKNETAVSGHNVWPETVPSFKEPILKYHHEAVRLGQILFPLFALALDLPEDFFKGKVNL
;
A
#
# COMPACT_ATOMS: atom_id res chain seq x y z
N ASN A 1 -20.68 1.78 6.23
CA ASN A 1 -20.19 2.75 7.24
C ASN A 1 -19.03 2.16 8.04
N HIS A 2 -17.86 2.04 7.42
CA HIS A 2 -16.63 1.52 8.06
C HIS A 2 -15.78 2.62 8.74
N GLY A 3 -16.20 3.89 8.68
CA GLY A 3 -15.58 5.00 9.43
C GLY A 3 -14.51 5.79 8.68
N ILE A 4 -13.92 5.23 7.61
CA ILE A 4 -13.04 5.98 6.71
C ILE A 4 -13.86 7.06 5.99
N ALA A 5 -13.42 8.32 6.05
CA ALA A 5 -14.08 9.43 5.41
C ALA A 5 -14.04 9.32 3.88
N GLU A 6 -15.16 9.63 3.22
CA GLU A 6 -15.29 9.56 1.76
C GLU A 6 -14.25 10.44 1.04
N ASP A 7 -13.97 11.62 1.59
CA ASP A 7 -12.96 12.54 1.05
C ASP A 7 -11.55 11.95 1.10
N THR A 8 -11.23 11.12 2.10
CA THR A 8 -9.93 10.42 2.18
C THR A 8 -9.81 9.38 1.05
N ILE A 9 -10.87 8.63 0.79
CA ILE A 9 -10.93 7.64 -0.29
C ILE A 9 -10.81 8.35 -1.65
N THR A 10 -11.62 9.38 -1.84
CA THR A 10 -11.65 10.17 -3.09
C THR A 10 -10.30 10.81 -3.38
N ALA A 11 -9.66 11.41 -2.38
CA ALA A 11 -8.35 12.02 -2.53
C ALA A 11 -7.26 10.99 -2.92
N ALA A 12 -7.27 9.79 -2.32
CA ALA A 12 -6.35 8.72 -2.67
C ALA A 12 -6.57 8.21 -4.11
N ILE A 13 -7.83 8.02 -4.52
CA ILE A 13 -8.19 7.62 -5.88
C ILE A 13 -7.73 8.67 -6.90
N ASP A 14 -7.98 9.94 -6.63
CA ASP A 14 -7.60 11.02 -7.55
C ASP A 14 -6.08 11.23 -7.61
N ALA A 15 -5.36 11.03 -6.50
CA ALA A 15 -3.91 10.95 -6.50
C ALA A 15 -3.41 9.78 -7.38
N GLY A 16 -4.01 8.60 -7.23
CA GLY A 16 -3.78 7.42 -8.07
C GLY A 16 -3.95 7.72 -9.57
N LYS A 17 -5.09 8.29 -9.95
CA LYS A 17 -5.37 8.68 -11.35
C LYS A 17 -4.31 9.61 -11.92
N LYS A 18 -3.86 10.61 -11.15
CA LYS A 18 -2.81 11.55 -11.58
C LYS A 18 -1.49 10.84 -11.85
N PHE A 19 -1.09 9.92 -10.98
CA PHE A 19 0.13 9.13 -11.16
C PHE A 19 0.01 8.18 -12.37
N PHE A 20 -1.07 7.42 -12.49
CA PHE A 20 -1.21 6.44 -13.56
C PHE A 20 -1.42 7.07 -14.95
N ALA A 21 -1.84 8.34 -15.01
CA ALA A 21 -1.91 9.14 -16.23
C ALA A 21 -0.52 9.61 -16.76
N LEU A 22 0.56 9.40 -15.99
CA LEU A 22 1.92 9.72 -16.45
C LEU A 22 2.35 8.82 -17.63
N PRO A 23 3.30 9.28 -18.47
CA PRO A 23 3.95 8.43 -19.46
C PRO A 23 4.55 7.18 -18.80
N ALA A 24 4.47 6.03 -19.49
CA ALA A 24 5.00 4.77 -18.97
C ALA A 24 6.46 4.87 -18.53
N SER A 25 7.30 5.61 -19.28
CA SER A 25 8.70 5.84 -18.92
C SER A 25 8.87 6.50 -17.54
N SER A 26 8.01 7.46 -17.20
CA SER A 26 8.05 8.15 -15.90
C SER A 26 7.61 7.24 -14.75
N LYS A 27 6.69 6.30 -15.01
CA LYS A 27 6.28 5.30 -14.01
C LYS A 27 7.37 4.24 -13.81
N MET A 28 8.03 3.82 -14.88
CA MET A 28 9.16 2.87 -14.85
C MET A 28 10.40 3.39 -14.10
N ASP A 29 10.51 4.71 -13.89
CA ASP A 29 11.54 5.26 -13.01
C ASP A 29 11.43 4.76 -11.57
N LEU A 30 10.22 4.35 -11.17
CA LEU A 30 9.88 3.78 -9.87
C LEU A 30 9.62 2.28 -9.93
N ASP A 31 10.10 1.57 -10.96
CA ASP A 31 9.87 0.12 -11.09
C ASP A 31 10.20 -0.62 -9.78
N ILE A 32 9.28 -1.49 -9.37
CA ILE A 32 9.29 -2.21 -8.10
C ILE A 32 10.61 -2.98 -7.86
N HIS A 33 11.27 -3.45 -8.92
CA HIS A 33 12.54 -4.18 -8.86
C HIS A 33 13.77 -3.28 -8.67
N ARG A 34 13.60 -1.95 -8.72
CA ARG A 34 14.67 -0.99 -8.41
C ARG A 34 14.81 -0.74 -6.91
N SER A 35 13.83 -1.16 -6.12
CA SER A 35 13.85 -1.11 -4.66
C SER A 35 14.30 -2.45 -4.06
N SER A 36 14.98 -2.43 -2.90
CA SER A 36 15.40 -3.65 -2.19
C SER A 36 14.26 -4.35 -1.45
N ASN A 37 13.11 -3.68 -1.33
CA ASN A 37 11.96 -4.06 -0.49
C ASN A 37 10.65 -4.18 -1.29
N TYR A 38 10.73 -4.23 -2.62
CA TYR A 38 9.59 -4.33 -3.55
C TYR A 38 8.52 -3.23 -3.34
N LYS A 39 8.96 -1.98 -3.19
CA LYS A 39 8.09 -0.79 -3.20
C LYS A 39 8.22 -0.05 -4.52
N GLY A 40 7.12 0.54 -4.96
CA GLY A 40 7.06 1.31 -6.20
C GLY A 40 6.09 0.72 -7.21
N TYR A 41 6.37 0.97 -8.48
CA TYR A 41 5.46 0.73 -9.59
C TYR A 41 5.60 -0.67 -10.18
N THR A 42 4.46 -1.34 -10.36
CA THR A 42 4.34 -2.59 -11.11
C THR A 42 3.67 -2.30 -12.45
N ALA A 43 4.37 -2.59 -13.55
CA ALA A 43 3.85 -2.37 -14.89
C ALA A 43 2.79 -3.41 -15.29
N LEU A 44 2.03 -3.12 -16.35
CA LEU A 44 1.21 -4.12 -17.03
C LEU A 44 2.05 -5.35 -17.38
N LEU A 45 1.50 -6.54 -17.13
CA LEU A 45 2.17 -7.83 -17.30
C LEU A 45 3.40 -8.01 -16.40
N GLY A 46 3.62 -7.12 -15.42
CA GLY A 46 4.74 -7.17 -14.47
C GLY A 46 4.55 -8.23 -13.39
N GLU A 47 3.31 -8.55 -13.06
CA GLU A 47 2.93 -9.68 -12.20
C GLU A 47 2.28 -10.78 -13.03
N ASN A 48 2.32 -12.03 -12.53
CA ASN A 48 1.68 -13.16 -13.19
C ASN A 48 1.12 -14.15 -12.15
N THR A 49 -0.11 -13.91 -11.73
CA THR A 49 -0.79 -14.73 -10.73
C THR A 49 -1.20 -16.10 -11.28
N ASP A 50 -1.53 -16.20 -12.57
CA ASP A 50 -1.73 -17.48 -13.27
C ASP A 50 -0.42 -17.93 -13.95
N PRO A 51 0.25 -19.00 -13.50
CA PRO A 51 1.49 -19.48 -14.12
C PRO A 51 1.35 -19.87 -15.60
N LYS A 52 0.12 -20.08 -16.09
CA LYS A 52 -0.17 -20.36 -17.51
C LYS A 52 -0.51 -19.09 -18.31
N GLY A 53 -0.70 -17.97 -17.64
CA GLY A 53 -0.98 -16.66 -18.23
C GLY A 53 0.28 -15.98 -18.78
N HIS A 54 0.06 -14.84 -19.44
CA HIS A 54 1.10 -13.99 -20.02
C HIS A 54 1.40 -12.73 -19.20
N GLY A 55 0.97 -12.72 -17.93
CA GLY A 55 1.01 -11.57 -17.05
C GLY A 55 -0.36 -10.93 -16.83
N ASP A 56 -0.49 -10.25 -15.69
CA ASP A 56 -1.73 -9.68 -15.20
C ASP A 56 -2.03 -8.33 -15.90
N LEU A 57 -3.29 -8.11 -16.26
CA LEU A 57 -3.76 -6.93 -17.00
C LEU A 57 -4.10 -5.76 -16.06
N HIS A 58 -3.21 -5.50 -15.10
CA HIS A 58 -3.25 -4.30 -14.28
C HIS A 58 -1.85 -3.72 -14.12
N GLU A 59 -1.81 -2.44 -13.77
CA GLU A 59 -0.64 -1.81 -13.20
C GLU A 59 -0.89 -1.53 -11.72
N GLY A 60 0.18 -1.41 -10.93
CA GLY A 60 0.10 -1.31 -9.48
C GLY A 60 1.11 -0.34 -8.90
N PHE A 61 0.87 0.05 -7.65
CA PHE A 61 1.84 0.79 -6.86
C PHE A 61 1.88 0.22 -5.44
N ASP A 62 3.01 -0.34 -5.06
CA ASP A 62 3.22 -1.03 -3.80
C ASP A 62 3.91 -0.11 -2.79
N LEU A 63 3.29 0.00 -1.62
CA LEU A 63 3.79 0.76 -0.49
C LEU A 63 3.62 -0.04 0.81
N GLY A 64 4.20 0.45 1.89
CA GLY A 64 4.06 -0.10 3.23
C GLY A 64 3.80 1.02 4.24
N TRP A 65 3.72 0.63 5.52
CA TRP A 65 3.60 1.56 6.62
C TRP A 65 4.79 2.52 6.64
N GLU A 66 4.49 3.81 6.67
CA GLU A 66 5.44 4.90 6.87
C GLU A 66 4.79 5.88 7.85
N GLU A 67 5.52 6.27 8.88
CA GLU A 67 5.07 7.31 9.81
C GLU A 67 5.04 8.66 9.09
N GLN A 68 3.99 9.44 9.33
CA GLN A 68 3.78 10.68 8.58
C GLN A 68 4.87 11.74 8.85
N ASP A 69 5.55 11.65 10.00
CA ASP A 69 6.47 12.68 10.53
C ASP A 69 7.80 12.13 11.12
N LEU A 70 8.16 10.86 10.88
CA LEU A 70 9.42 10.28 11.40
C LEU A 70 10.32 9.76 10.27
N GLU A 71 11.59 10.19 10.27
CA GLU A 71 12.55 9.85 9.20
C GLU A 71 12.98 8.37 9.15
N GLU A 72 12.77 7.57 10.19
CA GLU A 72 13.44 6.27 10.30
C GLU A 72 12.52 5.12 10.71
N THR A 73 12.17 4.26 9.74
CA THR A 73 11.82 2.86 10.01
C THR A 73 13.10 2.05 10.19
N LYS A 74 13.45 1.70 11.43
CA LYS A 74 14.73 1.08 11.83
C LYS A 74 14.98 -0.37 11.39
N ASN A 75 14.11 -0.99 10.59
CA ASN A 75 14.23 -2.40 10.22
C ASN A 75 13.86 -2.64 8.75
N GLU A 76 14.82 -2.41 7.86
CA GLU A 76 14.71 -2.85 6.48
C GLU A 76 14.82 -4.38 6.40
N THR A 77 13.85 -5.02 5.75
CA THR A 77 13.86 -6.42 5.35
C THR A 77 13.59 -6.48 3.85
N ALA A 78 13.62 -7.69 3.26
CA ALA A 78 13.31 -7.86 1.84
C ALA A 78 11.90 -7.40 1.43
N VAL A 79 10.98 -7.15 2.37
CA VAL A 79 9.58 -6.73 2.10
C VAL A 79 9.12 -5.55 2.97
N SER A 80 9.99 -5.03 3.83
CA SER A 80 9.72 -3.91 4.73
C SER A 80 10.84 -2.90 4.60
N GLY A 81 10.53 -1.64 4.39
CA GLY A 81 11.52 -0.58 4.27
C GLY A 81 10.87 0.68 3.75
N HIS A 82 11.69 1.66 3.36
CA HIS A 82 11.18 2.93 2.88
C HIS A 82 10.33 2.77 1.62
N ASN A 83 9.23 3.51 1.56
CA ASN A 83 8.49 3.68 0.32
C ASN A 83 9.31 4.52 -0.66
N VAL A 84 9.09 4.31 -1.94
CA VAL A 84 9.56 5.20 -3.01
C VAL A 84 8.39 6.07 -3.44
N TRP A 85 8.62 7.35 -3.73
CA TRP A 85 7.56 8.30 -4.05
C TRP A 85 7.85 9.04 -5.37
N PRO A 86 6.84 9.32 -6.22
CA PRO A 86 7.03 10.07 -7.45
C PRO A 86 7.29 11.55 -7.18
N GLU A 87 8.54 11.99 -7.33
CA GLU A 87 8.92 13.42 -7.22
C GLU A 87 8.18 14.31 -8.23
N THR A 88 7.85 13.77 -9.41
CA THR A 88 7.10 14.47 -10.46
C THR A 88 5.61 14.67 -10.13
N VAL A 89 5.09 13.97 -9.12
CA VAL A 89 3.71 14.11 -8.62
C VAL A 89 3.73 14.30 -7.10
N PRO A 90 4.14 15.48 -6.59
CA PRO A 90 4.23 15.73 -5.15
C PRO A 90 2.91 15.52 -4.40
N SER A 91 1.77 15.66 -5.09
CA SER A 91 0.44 15.43 -4.54
C SER A 91 0.06 13.94 -4.38
N PHE A 92 0.97 13.00 -4.63
CA PHE A 92 0.68 11.56 -4.57
C PHE A 92 0.81 11.00 -3.16
N LYS A 93 1.92 11.31 -2.46
CA LYS A 93 2.28 10.70 -1.18
C LYS A 93 1.21 10.86 -0.11
N GLU A 94 0.83 12.10 0.19
CA GLU A 94 0.01 12.42 1.35
C GLU A 94 -1.39 11.78 1.30
N PRO A 95 -2.18 11.88 0.20
CA PRO A 95 -3.49 11.24 0.15
C PRO A 95 -3.43 9.72 0.24
N ILE A 96 -2.42 9.11 -0.40
CA ILE A 96 -2.23 7.66 -0.42
C ILE A 96 -1.86 7.14 0.98
N LEU A 97 -0.88 7.77 1.65
CA LEU A 97 -0.50 7.38 3.01
C LEU A 97 -1.65 7.58 4.00
N LYS A 98 -2.38 8.70 3.90
CA LYS A 98 -3.54 8.94 4.76
C LYS A 98 -4.59 7.84 4.61
N TYR A 99 -4.91 7.43 3.38
CA TYR A 99 -5.83 6.32 3.16
C TYR A 99 -5.30 4.99 3.69
N HIS A 100 -4.00 4.71 3.47
CA HIS A 100 -3.36 3.50 4.00
C HIS A 100 -3.44 3.43 5.53
N HIS A 101 -3.17 4.52 6.25
CA HIS A 101 -3.28 4.58 7.71
C HIS A 101 -4.72 4.33 8.20
N GLU A 102 -5.72 4.95 7.56
CA GLU A 102 -7.13 4.73 7.89
C GLU A 102 -7.58 3.28 7.62
N ALA A 103 -7.08 2.67 6.54
CA ALA A 103 -7.34 1.26 6.23
C ALA A 103 -6.69 0.31 7.24
N VAL A 104 -5.46 0.58 7.67
CA VAL A 104 -4.77 -0.18 8.72
C VAL A 104 -5.53 -0.06 10.05
N ARG A 105 -5.95 1.16 10.42
CA ARG A 105 -6.76 1.40 11.63
C ARG A 105 -8.08 0.63 11.59
N LEU A 106 -8.75 0.60 10.44
CA LEU A 106 -9.94 -0.22 10.26
C LEU A 106 -9.64 -1.71 10.47
N GLY A 107 -8.53 -2.20 9.90
CA GLY A 107 -8.05 -3.57 10.13
C GLY A 107 -7.88 -3.88 11.63
N GLN A 108 -7.22 -3.01 12.39
CA GLN A 108 -7.02 -3.15 13.84
C GLN A 108 -8.34 -3.27 14.61
N ILE A 109 -9.42 -2.62 14.15
CA ILE A 109 -10.76 -2.73 14.74
C ILE A 109 -11.44 -4.05 14.35
N LEU A 110 -11.17 -4.58 13.15
CA LEU A 110 -11.81 -5.81 12.65
C LEU A 110 -11.20 -7.09 13.25
N PHE A 111 -9.90 -7.13 13.54
CA PHE A 111 -9.25 -8.35 14.07
C PHE A 111 -9.88 -8.89 15.37
N PRO A 112 -10.18 -8.07 16.39
CA PRO A 112 -10.90 -8.51 17.57
C PRO A 112 -12.26 -9.14 17.24
N LEU A 113 -13.00 -8.55 16.29
CA LEU A 113 -14.31 -9.05 15.87
C LEU A 113 -14.21 -10.39 15.16
N PHE A 114 -13.18 -10.57 14.31
CA PHE A 114 -12.92 -11.85 13.67
C PHE A 114 -12.50 -12.94 14.66
N ALA A 115 -11.70 -12.59 15.67
CA ALA A 115 -11.33 -13.54 16.72
C ALA A 115 -12.57 -14.04 17.47
N LEU A 116 -13.45 -13.13 17.88
CA LEU A 116 -14.70 -13.48 18.56
C LEU A 116 -15.63 -14.32 17.67
N ALA A 117 -15.74 -13.99 16.38
CA ALA A 117 -16.56 -14.76 15.43
C ALA A 117 -16.05 -16.19 15.17
N LEU A 118 -14.77 -16.45 15.47
CA LEU A 118 -14.13 -17.75 15.37
C LEU A 118 -14.05 -18.50 16.71
N ASP A 119 -14.75 -18.02 17.74
CA ASP A 119 -14.70 -18.54 19.12
C ASP A 119 -13.28 -18.53 19.73
N LEU A 120 -12.48 -17.51 19.38
CA LEU A 120 -11.13 -17.28 19.92
C LEU A 120 -11.13 -16.10 20.92
N PRO A 121 -10.09 -15.99 21.78
CA PRO A 121 -9.90 -14.79 22.61
C PRO A 121 -9.85 -13.52 21.76
N GLU A 122 -10.44 -12.43 22.24
CA GLU A 122 -10.48 -11.13 21.52
C GLU A 122 -9.09 -10.63 21.10
N ASP A 123 -8.07 -10.93 21.89
CA ASP A 123 -6.67 -10.56 21.64
C ASP A 123 -5.88 -11.61 20.84
N PHE A 124 -6.54 -12.62 20.26
CA PHE A 124 -5.88 -13.73 19.57
C PHE A 124 -4.89 -13.27 18.51
N PHE A 125 -5.19 -12.21 17.75
CA PHE A 125 -4.31 -11.68 16.71
C PHE A 125 -3.25 -10.69 17.21
N LYS A 126 -3.29 -10.28 18.48
CA LYS A 126 -2.30 -9.37 19.07
C LYS A 126 -0.89 -9.97 18.98
N GLY A 127 0.06 -9.20 18.46
CA GLY A 127 1.43 -9.66 18.24
C GLY A 127 1.62 -10.67 17.10
N LYS A 128 0.55 -10.98 16.34
CA LYS A 128 0.61 -11.80 15.12
C LYS A 128 0.42 -10.99 13.84
N VAL A 129 -0.02 -9.75 13.98
CA VAL A 129 -0.19 -8.78 12.89
C VAL A 129 0.81 -7.66 13.09
N ASN A 130 1.46 -7.23 12.00
CA ASN A 130 2.30 -6.05 11.96
C ASN A 130 1.44 -4.87 11.47
N LEU A 131 0.54 -4.42 12.34
CA LEU A 131 -0.38 -3.30 12.11
C LEU A 131 -0.25 -2.30 13.25
#